data_AF-A0A349VR44-F1
#
_entry.id   AF-A0A349VR44-F1
#
_cell.length_a   1.000
_cell.length_b   1.000
_cell.length_c   1.000
_cell.angle_alpha   90.00
_cell.angle_beta   90.00
_cell.angle_gamma   90.00
#
_symmetry.space_group_name_H-M   'P 1'
#
loop_
_entity.id
_entity.type
_entity.pdbx_description
1 polymer ?
#
loop_
_entity_poly.entity_id
_entity_poly.type
_entity_poly.pdbx_seq_one_letter_code
_entity_poly.pdbx_strand_id
1 'polypeptide(L)'
;ETDEDVLGIADLAKRIEKLYFDVGRETGQKMRRLDITVSTSLFIPKPFTPFQWEPQNSKEELIRKQRLLKDNLRSRNIHYAWHDFDSSVWEVVLARGDRRLSPVLLEGYKAGCFFDAWDDHFQLGKWVEILEKHGMKIEDFAREFSEEEILPWDHVSVGVNKKFLLSERHKAHAETTTPSCREHCSGCGAATFGAGECFSKRNTASAGCSGTGEEKGSGKEGDA
;
A
#
# COMPACT_ATOMS: atom_id res chain seq x y z
N GLU A 1 11.80 -6.38 -3.61
CA GLU A 1 11.60 -7.55 -2.73
C GLU A 1 12.30 -8.76 -3.34
N THR A 2 13.21 -9.32 -2.58
CA THR A 2 14.04 -10.49 -2.87
C THR A 2 13.52 -11.71 -2.10
N ASP A 3 14.05 -12.90 -2.39
CA ASP A 3 13.73 -14.09 -1.59
C ASP A 3 14.20 -13.96 -0.13
N GLU A 4 15.26 -13.18 0.13
CA GLU A 4 15.74 -12.88 1.47
C GLU A 4 14.71 -12.06 2.27
N ASP A 5 14.10 -11.05 1.63
CA ASP A 5 13.02 -10.25 2.23
C ASP A 5 11.83 -11.13 2.61
N VAL A 6 11.43 -12.03 1.70
CA VAL A 6 10.32 -12.97 1.92
C VAL A 6 10.63 -13.93 3.07
N LEU A 7 11.84 -14.49 3.11
CA LEU A 7 12.28 -15.38 4.20
C LEU A 7 12.43 -14.65 5.53
N GLY A 8 12.74 -13.35 5.51
CA GLY A 8 12.82 -12.50 6.69
C GLY A 8 11.54 -12.50 7.53
N ILE A 9 10.37 -12.66 6.89
CA ILE A 9 9.07 -12.83 7.58
C ILE A 9 9.07 -14.12 8.41
N ALA A 10 9.49 -15.24 7.81
CA ALA A 10 9.54 -16.53 8.51
C ALA A 10 10.57 -16.53 9.64
N ASP A 11 11.72 -15.89 9.42
CA ASP A 11 12.76 -15.77 10.42
C ASP A 11 12.36 -14.86 11.58
N LEU A 12 11.59 -13.80 11.33
CA LEU A 12 11.00 -12.99 12.39
C LEU A 12 10.02 -13.81 13.23
N ALA A 13 9.11 -14.57 12.60
CA ALA A 13 8.15 -15.40 13.31
C ALA A 13 8.83 -16.45 14.21
N LYS A 14 9.88 -17.13 13.70
CA LYS A 14 10.70 -18.08 14.47
C LYS A 14 11.43 -17.41 15.62
N ARG A 15 11.95 -16.19 15.43
CA ARG A 15 12.61 -15.43 16.50
C ARG A 15 11.63 -15.05 17.62
N ILE A 16 10.41 -14.65 17.27
CA ILE A 16 9.35 -14.36 18.25
C ILE A 16 9.00 -15.63 19.03
N GLU A 17 8.81 -16.77 18.34
CA GLU A 17 8.56 -18.06 18.98
C GLU A 17 9.69 -18.45 19.95
N LYS A 18 10.94 -18.35 19.50
CA LYS A 18 12.10 -18.65 20.33
C LYS A 18 12.14 -17.76 21.58
N LEU A 19 11.98 -16.45 21.40
CA LEU A 19 11.99 -15.48 22.48
C LEU A 19 10.91 -15.77 23.53
N TYR A 20 9.70 -16.15 23.09
CA TYR A 20 8.61 -16.53 24.00
C TYR A 20 9.01 -17.67 24.94
N PHE A 21 9.62 -18.72 24.42
CA PHE A 21 10.07 -19.86 25.22
C PHE A 21 11.34 -19.57 26.04
N ASP A 22 12.24 -18.73 25.54
CA ASP A 22 13.42 -18.25 26.28
C ASP A 22 12.98 -17.52 27.57
N VAL A 23 12.05 -16.57 27.45
CA VAL A 23 11.50 -15.83 28.60
C VAL A 23 10.83 -16.76 29.62
N GLY A 24 10.11 -17.78 29.16
CA GLY A 24 9.52 -18.78 30.06
C GLY A 24 10.55 -19.58 30.84
N ARG A 25 11.68 -19.94 30.20
CA ARG A 25 12.79 -20.63 30.88
C ARG A 25 13.49 -19.74 31.90
N GLU A 26 13.74 -18.48 31.55
CA GLU A 26 14.46 -17.53 32.41
C GLU A 26 13.65 -17.11 33.64
N THR A 27 12.35 -16.90 33.46
CA THR A 27 11.48 -16.44 34.56
C THR A 27 10.91 -17.58 35.41
N GLY A 28 11.06 -18.83 34.96
CA GLY A 28 10.43 -20.00 35.59
C GLY A 28 8.90 -19.99 35.53
N GLN A 29 8.29 -19.10 34.73
CA GLN A 29 6.85 -18.97 34.62
C GLN A 29 6.27 -20.07 33.73
N LYS A 30 5.09 -20.56 34.12
CA LYS A 30 4.32 -21.48 33.28
C LYS A 30 3.76 -20.71 32.07
N MET A 31 4.34 -20.93 30.90
CA MET A 31 3.90 -20.32 29.66
C MET A 31 2.54 -20.87 29.22
N ARG A 32 1.72 -20.01 28.60
CA ARG A 32 0.51 -20.44 27.90
C ARG A 32 0.90 -21.09 26.58
N ARG A 33 -0.07 -21.71 25.90
CA ARG A 33 0.13 -22.14 24.52
C ARG A 33 0.38 -20.90 23.66
N LEU A 34 1.48 -20.92 22.92
CA LEU A 34 1.80 -19.90 21.94
C LEU A 34 0.97 -20.13 20.67
N ASP A 35 0.46 -19.05 20.11
CA ASP A 35 -0.28 -19.02 18.86
C ASP A 35 0.10 -17.73 18.11
N ILE A 36 0.79 -17.89 16.99
CA ILE A 36 1.26 -16.80 16.14
C ILE A 36 0.55 -16.93 14.80
N THR A 37 -0.20 -15.90 14.40
CA THR A 37 -0.74 -15.81 13.04
C THR A 37 0.15 -14.89 12.20
N VAL A 38 0.73 -15.43 11.13
CA VAL A 38 1.40 -14.68 10.08
C VAL A 38 0.41 -14.48 8.95
N SER A 39 0.06 -13.24 8.65
CA SER A 39 -0.85 -12.90 7.55
C SER A 39 -0.11 -12.08 6.50
N THR A 40 -0.12 -12.52 5.24
CA THR A 40 0.46 -11.78 4.12
C THR A 40 -0.60 -11.31 3.14
N SER A 41 -0.45 -10.05 2.72
CA SER A 41 -1.24 -9.46 1.65
C SER A 41 -0.35 -9.27 0.42
N LEU A 42 -0.96 -9.33 -0.75
CA LEU A 42 -0.24 -9.21 -2.01
C LEU A 42 -0.10 -7.72 -2.35
N PHE A 43 1.07 -7.31 -2.82
CA PHE A 43 1.30 -5.92 -3.17
C PHE A 43 0.47 -5.53 -4.40
N ILE A 44 -0.31 -4.46 -4.28
CA ILE A 44 -1.10 -3.87 -5.36
C ILE A 44 -0.71 -2.40 -5.46
N PRO A 45 -0.09 -1.95 -6.57
CA PRO A 45 0.26 -0.55 -6.75
C PRO A 45 -1.00 0.32 -6.71
N LYS A 46 -1.08 1.22 -5.74
CA LYS A 46 -2.25 2.10 -5.55
C LYS A 46 -1.96 3.52 -6.02
N PRO A 47 -2.93 4.19 -6.66
CA PRO A 47 -2.85 5.62 -6.95
C PRO A 47 -2.47 6.46 -5.73
N PHE A 48 -1.73 7.53 -5.97
CA PHE A 48 -1.31 8.50 -4.96
C PHE A 48 -0.43 7.94 -3.85
N THR A 49 0.28 6.84 -4.13
CA THR A 49 1.31 6.29 -3.23
C THR A 49 2.69 6.39 -3.86
N PRO A 50 3.78 6.37 -3.07
CA PRO A 50 5.14 6.33 -3.61
C PRO A 50 5.37 5.13 -4.55
N PHE A 51 4.64 4.02 -4.36
CA PHE A 51 4.78 2.82 -5.17
C PHE A 51 3.79 2.72 -6.33
N GLN A 52 3.09 3.81 -6.68
CA GLN A 52 2.09 3.80 -7.76
C GLN A 52 2.67 3.51 -9.17
N TRP A 53 4.00 3.60 -9.33
CA TRP A 53 4.72 3.27 -10.56
C TRP A 53 5.20 1.83 -10.61
N GLU A 54 5.25 1.14 -9.47
CA GLU A 54 5.80 -0.21 -9.38
C GLU A 54 4.90 -1.22 -10.12
N PRO A 55 5.49 -2.30 -10.66
CA PRO A 55 4.70 -3.39 -11.19
C PRO A 55 4.08 -4.21 -10.06
N GLN A 56 2.98 -4.89 -10.36
CA GLN A 56 2.52 -6.03 -9.58
C GLN A 56 3.25 -7.30 -10.07
N ASN A 57 3.64 -8.20 -9.15
CA ASN A 57 4.20 -9.50 -9.53
C ASN A 57 3.14 -10.35 -10.25
N SER A 58 3.57 -11.22 -11.16
CA SER A 58 2.65 -12.16 -11.81
C SER A 58 2.07 -13.15 -10.80
N LYS A 59 0.92 -13.76 -11.14
CA LYS A 59 0.29 -14.78 -10.31
C LYS A 59 1.24 -15.93 -9.96
N GLU A 60 2.06 -16.35 -10.92
CA GLU A 60 3.04 -17.43 -10.75
C GLU A 60 4.09 -17.06 -9.70
N GLU A 61 4.58 -15.82 -9.74
CA GLU A 61 5.58 -15.34 -8.80
C GLU A 61 5.00 -15.17 -7.39
N LEU A 62 3.76 -14.68 -7.27
CA LEU A 62 3.04 -14.59 -6.00
C LEU A 62 2.84 -15.99 -5.38
N ILE A 63 2.47 -16.99 -6.20
CA ILE A 63 2.35 -18.40 -5.77
C ILE A 63 3.72 -18.95 -5.34
N ARG A 64 4.80 -18.64 -6.07
CA ARG A 64 6.16 -19.09 -5.73
C ARG A 64 6.59 -18.56 -4.35
N LYS A 65 6.42 -17.26 -4.11
CA LYS A 65 6.75 -16.61 -2.83
C LYS A 65 5.88 -17.13 -1.67
N GLN A 66 4.60 -17.37 -1.93
CA GLN A 66 3.72 -17.99 -0.93
C GLN A 66 4.17 -19.41 -0.55
N ARG A 67 4.60 -20.22 -1.53
CA ARG A 67 5.17 -21.55 -1.26
C ARG A 67 6.45 -21.45 -0.45
N LEU A 68 7.34 -20.52 -0.81
CA LEU A 68 8.58 -20.25 -0.07
C LEU A 68 8.29 -19.97 1.41
N LEU A 69 7.30 -19.12 1.72
CA LEU A 69 6.87 -18.85 3.08
C LEU A 69 6.27 -20.08 3.77
N LYS A 70 5.35 -20.77 3.11
CA LYS A 70 4.69 -21.97 3.65
C LYS A 70 5.72 -23.05 4.00
N ASP A 71 6.74 -23.23 3.17
CA ASP A 71 7.81 -24.20 3.41
C ASP A 71 8.74 -23.81 4.56
N ASN A 72 8.81 -22.53 4.92
CA ASN A 72 9.66 -22.03 5.99
C ASN A 72 8.92 -21.76 7.31
N LEU A 73 7.58 -21.73 7.29
CA LEU A 73 6.70 -21.55 8.45
C LEU A 73 6.13 -22.88 8.96
N ARG A 74 7.00 -23.87 9.25
CA ARG A 74 6.59 -25.25 9.62
C ARG A 74 6.30 -25.47 11.12
N SER A 75 6.30 -24.43 11.95
CA SER A 75 6.05 -24.61 13.40
C SER A 75 4.56 -24.86 13.68
N ARG A 76 4.28 -25.69 14.69
CA ARG A 76 2.91 -25.95 15.19
C ARG A 76 2.29 -24.75 15.91
N ASN A 77 3.10 -23.79 16.34
CA ASN A 77 2.62 -22.57 16.99
C ASN A 77 2.43 -21.42 15.98
N ILE A 78 2.69 -21.66 14.68
CA ILE A 78 2.58 -20.64 13.65
C ILE A 78 1.52 -21.04 12.63
N HIS A 79 0.54 -20.18 12.44
CA HIS A 79 -0.49 -20.28 11.43
C HIS A 79 -0.22 -19.26 10.34
N TYR A 80 -0.16 -19.72 9.09
CA TYR A 80 0.05 -18.85 7.94
C TYR A 80 -1.25 -18.66 7.16
N ALA A 81 -1.69 -17.42 7.06
CA ALA A 81 -2.82 -16.98 6.26
C ALA A 81 -2.33 -16.05 5.14
N TRP A 82 -2.96 -16.10 3.97
CA TRP A 82 -2.62 -15.22 2.85
C TRP A 82 -3.89 -14.83 2.09
N HIS A 83 -3.83 -13.68 1.43
CA HIS A 83 -4.91 -13.22 0.55
C HIS A 83 -4.99 -14.04 -0.75
N ASP A 84 -6.21 -14.14 -1.29
CA ASP A 84 -6.45 -14.81 -2.55
C ASP A 84 -5.70 -14.12 -3.72
N PHE A 85 -5.12 -14.94 -4.60
CA PHE A 85 -4.30 -14.47 -5.71
C PHE A 85 -5.14 -13.86 -6.83
N ASP A 86 -6.29 -14.45 -7.13
CA ASP A 86 -7.09 -14.07 -8.29
C ASP A 86 -7.72 -12.70 -8.09
N SER A 87 -8.32 -12.49 -6.92
CA SER A 87 -8.85 -11.20 -6.50
C SER A 87 -7.76 -10.12 -6.50
N SER A 88 -6.56 -10.43 -5.99
CA SER A 88 -5.44 -9.48 -5.96
C SER A 88 -4.92 -9.11 -7.35
N VAL A 89 -4.91 -10.06 -8.28
CA VAL A 89 -4.54 -9.85 -9.69
C VAL A 89 -5.62 -9.02 -10.41
N TRP A 90 -6.90 -9.16 -10.05
CA TRP A 90 -7.96 -8.30 -10.58
C TRP A 90 -7.96 -6.90 -9.97
N GLU A 91 -7.62 -6.79 -8.68
CA GLU A 91 -7.62 -5.52 -7.95
C GLU A 91 -6.65 -4.50 -8.56
N VAL A 92 -5.56 -4.93 -9.20
CA VAL A 92 -4.67 -4.00 -9.91
C VAL A 92 -5.34 -3.34 -11.12
N VAL A 93 -6.21 -4.08 -11.82
CA VAL A 93 -6.97 -3.57 -12.97
C VAL A 93 -7.92 -2.48 -12.51
N LEU A 94 -8.62 -2.71 -11.39
CA LEU A 94 -9.52 -1.71 -10.80
C LEU A 94 -8.76 -0.51 -10.23
N ALA A 95 -7.64 -0.76 -9.53
CA ALA A 95 -6.86 0.29 -8.90
C ALA A 95 -6.17 1.21 -9.90
N ARG A 96 -5.70 0.66 -11.02
CA ARG A 96 -4.93 1.40 -12.03
C ARG A 96 -5.68 1.63 -13.34
N GLY A 97 -6.97 1.27 -13.37
CA GLY A 97 -7.83 1.41 -14.52
C GLY A 97 -7.99 2.86 -14.98
N ASP A 98 -8.11 3.05 -16.28
CA ASP A 98 -8.46 4.33 -16.89
C ASP A 98 -9.87 4.29 -17.51
N ARG A 99 -10.24 5.33 -18.25
CA ARG A 99 -11.56 5.46 -18.88
C ARG A 99 -11.93 4.28 -19.80
N ARG A 100 -10.94 3.57 -20.36
CA ARG A 100 -11.14 2.38 -21.21
C ARG A 100 -11.76 1.22 -20.43
N LEU A 101 -11.64 1.20 -19.10
CA LEU A 101 -12.23 0.16 -18.26
C LEU A 101 -13.75 0.33 -18.08
N SER A 102 -14.30 1.51 -18.38
CA SER A 102 -15.75 1.76 -18.25
C SER A 102 -16.64 0.77 -19.01
N PRO A 103 -16.44 0.51 -20.32
CA PRO A 103 -17.21 -0.50 -21.05
C PRO A 103 -17.00 -1.94 -20.54
N VAL A 104 -15.80 -2.26 -20.04
CA VAL A 104 -15.48 -3.57 -19.44
C VAL A 104 -16.31 -3.81 -18.19
N LEU A 105 -16.36 -2.82 -17.28
CA LEU A 105 -17.15 -2.93 -16.04
C LEU A 105 -18.65 -3.05 -16.34
N LEU A 106 -19.14 -2.32 -17.34
CA LEU A 106 -20.54 -2.42 -17.76
C LEU A 106 -20.88 -3.80 -18.34
N GLU A 107 -19.99 -4.37 -19.16
CA GLU A 107 -20.17 -5.72 -19.69
C GLU A 107 -20.08 -6.78 -18.58
N GLY A 108 -19.13 -6.67 -17.67
CA GLY A 108 -19.00 -7.56 -16.50
C GLY A 108 -20.26 -7.56 -15.64
N TYR A 109 -20.80 -6.38 -15.33
CA TYR A 109 -22.08 -6.26 -14.63
C TYR A 109 -23.21 -6.98 -15.39
N LYS A 110 -23.34 -6.77 -16.70
CA LYS A 110 -24.36 -7.44 -17.54
C LYS A 110 -24.15 -8.96 -17.63
N ALA A 111 -22.90 -9.42 -17.55
CA ALA A 111 -22.53 -10.84 -17.54
C ALA A 111 -22.67 -11.50 -16.16
N GLY A 112 -23.12 -10.75 -15.16
CA GLY A 112 -23.36 -11.25 -13.81
C GLY A 112 -22.12 -11.28 -12.92
N CYS A 113 -21.06 -10.55 -13.26
CA CYS A 113 -19.92 -10.32 -12.38
C CYS A 113 -20.30 -9.27 -11.34
N PHE A 114 -21.07 -9.70 -10.35
CA PHE A 114 -21.45 -8.95 -9.16
C PHE A 114 -21.19 -9.82 -7.93
N PHE A 115 -20.90 -9.20 -6.78
CA PHE A 115 -20.40 -9.87 -5.56
C PHE A 115 -18.95 -10.38 -5.62
N ASP A 116 -18.09 -9.74 -6.41
CA ASP A 116 -16.66 -10.06 -6.49
C ASP A 116 -15.87 -9.87 -5.18
N ALA A 117 -16.46 -9.24 -4.17
CA ALA A 117 -15.87 -9.11 -2.84
C ALA A 117 -15.96 -10.39 -1.99
N TRP A 118 -16.68 -11.42 -2.44
CA TRP A 118 -16.79 -12.70 -1.77
C TRP A 118 -16.08 -13.77 -2.60
N ASP A 119 -15.07 -14.40 -2.00
CA ASP A 119 -14.18 -15.36 -2.68
C ASP A 119 -14.95 -16.49 -3.40
N ASP A 120 -16.06 -16.97 -2.83
CA ASP A 120 -16.89 -18.04 -3.41
C ASP A 120 -17.64 -17.63 -4.70
N HIS A 121 -17.71 -16.33 -4.99
CA HIS A 121 -18.41 -15.77 -6.13
C HIS A 121 -17.48 -15.16 -7.18
N PHE A 122 -16.22 -14.88 -6.82
CA PHE A 122 -15.29 -14.21 -7.71
C PHE A 122 -14.85 -15.11 -8.87
N GLN A 123 -14.97 -14.61 -10.10
CA GLN A 123 -14.69 -15.36 -11.33
C GLN A 123 -13.72 -14.62 -12.24
N LEU A 124 -12.43 -14.68 -11.91
CA LEU A 124 -11.37 -14.01 -12.68
C LEU A 124 -11.42 -14.34 -14.17
N GLY A 125 -11.68 -15.59 -14.53
CA GLY A 125 -11.74 -16.02 -15.94
C GLY A 125 -12.74 -15.22 -16.77
N LYS A 126 -13.93 -14.90 -16.23
CA LYS A 126 -14.91 -14.06 -16.93
C LYS A 126 -14.40 -12.64 -17.15
N TRP A 127 -13.74 -12.07 -16.15
CA TRP A 127 -13.17 -10.74 -16.26
C TRP A 127 -12.04 -10.66 -17.29
N VAL A 128 -11.19 -11.69 -17.35
CA VAL A 128 -10.15 -11.82 -18.39
C VAL A 128 -10.78 -11.89 -19.77
N GLU A 129 -11.79 -12.75 -19.98
CA GLU A 129 -12.49 -12.86 -21.27
C GLU A 129 -13.10 -11.52 -21.71
N ILE A 130 -13.69 -10.77 -20.78
CA ILE A 130 -14.27 -9.45 -21.08
C ILE A 130 -13.18 -8.44 -21.40
N LEU A 131 -12.10 -8.38 -20.61
CA LEU A 131 -10.96 -7.50 -20.90
C LEU A 131 -10.42 -7.74 -22.32
N GLU A 132 -10.21 -9.01 -22.68
CA GLU A 132 -9.68 -9.40 -23.99
C GLU A 132 -10.61 -9.00 -25.14
N LYS A 133 -11.93 -9.10 -24.98
CA LYS A 133 -12.90 -8.60 -25.96
C LYS A 133 -12.80 -7.10 -26.21
N HIS A 134 -12.40 -6.33 -25.19
CA HIS A 134 -12.14 -4.90 -25.29
C HIS A 134 -10.68 -4.58 -25.65
N GLY A 135 -9.89 -5.58 -26.05
CA GLY A 135 -8.53 -5.42 -26.53
C GLY A 135 -7.51 -5.05 -25.43
N MET A 136 -7.81 -5.39 -24.17
CA MET A 136 -6.96 -5.13 -23.02
C MET A 136 -6.59 -6.43 -22.32
N LYS A 137 -5.51 -6.40 -21.54
CA LYS A 137 -5.07 -7.49 -20.68
C LYS A 137 -4.71 -6.99 -19.29
N ILE A 138 -4.62 -7.89 -18.33
CA ILE A 138 -4.26 -7.52 -16.95
C ILE A 138 -2.86 -6.87 -16.89
N GLU A 139 -1.94 -7.35 -17.72
CA GLU A 139 -0.56 -6.89 -17.81
C GLU A 139 -0.45 -5.41 -18.20
N ASP A 140 -1.43 -4.89 -18.96
CA ASP A 140 -1.49 -3.46 -19.33
C ASP A 140 -1.60 -2.56 -18.09
N PHE A 141 -2.20 -3.07 -17.02
CA PHE A 141 -2.40 -2.40 -15.73
C PHE A 141 -1.39 -2.84 -14.67
N ALA A 142 -0.87 -4.08 -14.75
CA ALA A 142 0.08 -4.62 -13.78
C ALA A 142 1.54 -4.21 -14.02
N ARG A 143 1.88 -3.71 -15.22
CA ARG A 143 3.25 -3.31 -15.59
C ARG A 143 3.80 -2.17 -14.73
N GLU A 144 5.10 -1.95 -14.84
CA GLU A 144 5.73 -0.73 -14.35
C GLU A 144 5.29 0.48 -15.21
N PHE A 145 5.08 1.62 -14.56
CA PHE A 145 4.87 2.91 -15.23
C PHE A 145 6.15 3.74 -15.17
N SER A 146 6.50 4.43 -16.26
CA SER A 146 7.63 5.36 -16.25
C SER A 146 7.32 6.57 -15.36
N GLU A 147 8.37 7.20 -14.81
CA GLU A 147 8.21 8.36 -13.93
C GLU A 147 7.63 9.58 -14.67
N GLU A 148 7.92 9.67 -15.97
CA GLU A 148 7.46 10.70 -16.91
C GLU A 148 6.06 10.40 -17.47
N GLU A 149 5.54 9.19 -17.25
CA GLU A 149 4.26 8.76 -17.78
C GLU A 149 3.10 9.57 -17.15
N ILE A 150 2.14 9.93 -17.99
CA ILE A 150 0.88 10.54 -17.53
C ILE A 150 0.00 9.43 -16.97
N LEU A 151 -0.24 9.48 -15.66
CA LEU A 151 -1.02 8.46 -14.97
C LEU A 151 -2.53 8.71 -15.14
N PRO A 152 -3.37 7.67 -15.17
CA PRO A 152 -4.82 7.83 -15.33
C PRO A 152 -5.47 8.79 -14.32
N TRP A 153 -4.91 8.89 -13.13
CA TRP A 153 -5.40 9.71 -12.01
C TRP A 153 -4.65 11.04 -11.83
N ASP A 154 -3.70 11.39 -12.71
CA ASP A 154 -2.91 12.64 -12.58
C ASP A 154 -3.78 13.91 -12.60
N HIS A 155 -5.00 13.83 -13.14
CA HIS A 155 -5.96 14.93 -13.17
C HIS A 155 -6.70 15.13 -11.84
N VAL A 156 -6.50 14.26 -10.84
CA VAL A 156 -7.12 14.33 -9.53
C VAL A 156 -6.08 14.74 -8.50
N SER A 157 -6.42 15.74 -7.67
CA SER A 157 -5.56 16.18 -6.57
C SER A 157 -6.01 15.60 -5.25
N VAL A 158 -5.09 14.94 -4.55
CA VAL A 158 -5.25 14.52 -3.14
C VAL A 158 -4.44 15.40 -2.18
N GLY A 159 -3.98 16.57 -2.63
CA GLY A 159 -3.14 17.49 -1.88
C GLY A 159 -1.66 17.09 -1.77
N VAL A 160 -1.32 15.80 -1.91
CA VAL A 160 0.06 15.33 -2.00
C VAL A 160 0.57 15.47 -3.44
N ASN A 161 1.76 16.04 -3.60
CA ASN A 161 2.33 16.31 -4.93
C ASN A 161 3.06 15.08 -5.54
N LYS A 162 2.94 14.89 -6.86
CA LYS A 162 3.57 13.76 -7.59
C LYS A 162 5.09 13.73 -7.43
N LYS A 163 5.75 14.90 -7.39
CA LYS A 163 7.20 15.02 -7.18
C LYS A 163 7.65 14.47 -5.82
N PHE A 164 6.86 14.70 -4.78
CA PHE A 164 7.10 14.16 -3.45
C PHE A 164 6.95 12.65 -3.45
N LEU A 165 5.90 12.11 -4.08
CA LEU A 165 5.72 10.66 -4.19
C LEU A 165 6.90 9.98 -4.92
N LEU A 166 7.43 10.59 -6.00
CA LEU A 166 8.65 10.13 -6.67
C LEU A 166 9.87 10.18 -5.73
N SER A 167 10.05 11.29 -4.99
CA SER A 167 11.14 11.39 -4.03
C SER A 167 11.06 10.33 -2.94
N GLU A 168 9.86 10.01 -2.44
CA GLU A 168 9.66 8.94 -1.46
C GLU A 168 9.90 7.56 -2.08
N ARG A 169 9.54 7.35 -3.34
CA ARG A 169 9.87 6.12 -4.10
C ARG A 169 11.37 5.90 -4.14
N HIS A 170 12.14 6.92 -4.50
CA HIS A 170 13.61 6.85 -4.56
C HIS A 170 14.23 6.59 -3.19
N LYS A 171 13.73 7.24 -2.13
CA LYS A 171 14.18 6.96 -0.76
C LYS A 171 13.87 5.54 -0.33
N ALA A 172 12.70 5.01 -0.67
CA ALA A 172 12.33 3.64 -0.35
C ALA A 172 13.28 2.62 -1.00
N HIS A 173 13.63 2.82 -2.27
CA HIS A 173 14.65 2.01 -2.96
C HIS A 173 16.06 2.17 -2.38
N ALA A 174 16.35 3.29 -1.74
CA ALA A 174 17.60 3.55 -1.02
C ALA A 174 17.52 3.17 0.48
N GLU A 175 16.50 2.42 0.90
CA GLU A 175 16.27 2.01 2.30
C GLU A 175 16.30 3.17 3.31
N THR A 176 15.94 4.37 2.85
CA THR A 176 16.03 5.61 3.63
C THR A 176 14.64 5.99 4.14
N THR A 177 14.49 6.08 5.46
CA THR A 177 13.23 6.48 6.09
C THR A 177 13.05 8.00 6.05
N THR A 178 11.82 8.45 5.80
CA THR A 178 11.44 9.85 5.99
C THR A 178 11.08 10.10 7.46
N PRO A 179 11.65 11.13 8.11
CA PRO A 179 11.38 11.42 9.51
C PRO A 179 9.93 11.89 9.74
N SER A 180 9.50 11.89 10.99
CA SER A 180 8.15 12.33 11.37
C SER A 180 7.90 13.78 10.99
N CYS A 181 6.69 14.09 10.50
CA CYS A 181 6.26 15.46 10.20
C CYS A 181 6.29 16.40 11.42
N ARG A 182 6.31 15.84 12.64
CA ARG A 182 6.44 16.60 13.90
C ARG A 182 7.87 17.06 14.18
N GLU A 183 8.85 16.36 13.62
CA GLU A 183 10.27 16.70 13.71
C GLU A 183 10.65 17.69 12.60
N HIS A 184 10.29 17.34 11.36
CA HIS A 184 10.58 18.16 10.18
C HIS A 184 9.49 17.96 9.11
N CYS A 185 9.09 19.06 8.45
CA CYS A 185 8.12 18.99 7.36
C CYS A 185 8.77 18.39 6.10
N SER A 186 8.24 17.27 5.61
CA SER A 186 8.77 16.60 4.40
C SER A 186 8.34 17.25 3.08
N GLY A 187 7.51 18.30 3.12
CA GLY A 187 7.11 19.05 1.92
C GLY A 187 6.15 18.29 1.00
N CYS A 188 5.29 17.43 1.54
CA CYS A 188 4.38 16.60 0.73
C CYS A 188 3.28 17.38 -0.01
N GLY A 189 2.96 18.60 0.40
CA GLY A 189 1.91 19.45 -0.19
C GLY A 189 0.57 19.43 0.57
N ALA A 190 0.38 18.51 1.52
CA ALA A 190 -0.87 18.35 2.27
C ALA A 190 -1.29 19.59 3.09
N ALA A 191 -0.40 20.56 3.30
CA ALA A 191 -0.72 21.82 3.97
C ALA A 191 -1.87 22.60 3.27
N THR A 192 -2.16 22.31 2.00
CA THR A 192 -3.30 22.89 1.27
C THR A 192 -4.66 22.65 1.92
N PHE A 193 -4.78 21.64 2.80
CA PHE A 193 -6.04 21.32 3.47
C PHE A 193 -6.35 22.23 4.68
N GLY A 194 -5.41 23.06 5.12
CA GLY A 194 -5.66 24.01 6.22
C GLY A 194 -5.84 23.38 7.61
N ALA A 195 -5.59 22.07 7.77
CA ALA A 195 -5.83 21.34 9.02
C ALA A 195 -4.82 20.20 9.26
N GLY A 196 -4.91 19.56 10.43
CA GLY A 196 -4.11 18.39 10.80
C GLY A 196 -2.70 18.71 11.30
N GLU A 197 -1.81 17.72 11.28
CA GLU A 197 -0.43 17.82 11.77
C GLU A 197 0.40 18.89 11.04
N CYS A 198 0.00 19.32 9.84
CA CYS A 198 0.65 20.42 9.14
C CYS A 198 0.54 21.76 9.90
N PHE A 199 -0.49 21.90 10.73
CA PHE A 199 -0.81 23.11 11.51
C PHE A 199 -0.70 22.89 13.03
N SER A 200 -0.25 21.72 13.47
CA SER A 200 0.04 21.48 14.89
C SER A 200 1.32 22.25 15.29
N LYS A 201 1.41 22.64 16.57
CA LYS A 201 2.63 23.29 17.10
C LYS A 201 3.78 22.30 17.01
N ARG A 202 4.75 22.57 16.13
CA ARG A 202 5.95 21.74 15.99
C ARG A 202 6.85 21.90 17.21
N ASN A 203 7.53 20.82 17.62
CA ASN A 203 8.63 20.92 18.57
C ASN A 203 9.75 21.71 17.89
N THR A 204 9.90 22.97 18.29
CA THR A 204 10.78 23.94 17.64
C THR A 204 12.25 23.53 17.76
N ALA A 205 12.82 23.04 16.66
CA ALA A 205 14.26 23.07 16.41
C ALA A 205 14.66 23.23 14.92
N SER A 206 13.74 23.21 13.95
CA SER A 206 14.09 23.53 12.55
C SER A 206 12.97 24.29 11.82
N ALA A 207 13.33 25.47 11.31
CA ALA A 207 12.49 26.35 10.52
C ALA A 207 12.29 25.81 9.09
N GLY A 208 11.14 26.14 8.48
CA GLY A 208 10.94 25.97 7.04
C GLY A 208 9.64 25.28 6.66
N CYS A 209 8.50 25.89 6.94
CA CYS A 209 7.30 25.67 6.13
C CYS A 209 6.54 26.97 6.12
N SER A 210 6.78 27.80 5.10
CA SER A 210 6.05 29.03 4.84
C SER A 210 4.63 28.67 4.40
N GLY A 211 3.77 28.31 5.34
CA GLY A 211 2.34 28.52 5.19
C GLY A 211 2.10 30.01 5.40
N THR A 212 1.79 30.73 4.34
CA THR A 212 1.35 32.12 4.40
C THR A 212 0.02 32.19 5.14
N GLY A 213 0.08 32.33 6.46
CA GLY A 213 -1.05 32.76 7.28
C GLY A 213 -1.09 34.27 7.30
N GLU A 214 -1.78 34.89 6.35
CA GLU A 214 -2.24 36.27 6.50
C GLU A 214 -3.35 36.28 7.56
N GLU A 215 -3.01 36.63 8.80
CA GLU A 215 -3.99 37.11 9.77
C GLU A 215 -4.44 38.51 9.34
N LYS A 216 -5.61 38.59 8.69
CA LYS A 216 -6.31 39.87 8.51
C LYS A 216 -6.78 40.36 9.88
N GLY A 217 -6.00 41.27 10.46
CA GLY A 217 -6.36 42.04 11.65
C GLY A 217 -7.65 42.83 11.43
N SER A 218 -8.60 42.62 12.33
CA SER A 218 -9.84 43.37 12.50
C SER A 218 -9.58 44.86 12.66
N GLY A 219 -10.40 45.67 11.96
CA GLY A 219 -10.37 47.12 11.99
C GLY A 219 -10.54 47.69 13.40
N LYS A 220 -9.76 48.73 13.70
CA LYS A 220 -10.03 49.65 14.79
C LYS A 220 -11.01 50.71 14.27
N GLU A 221 -12.22 50.71 14.80
CA GLU A 221 -13.04 51.92 14.87
C GLU A 221 -12.31 52.91 15.78
N GLY A 222 -12.05 54.10 15.26
CA GLY A 222 -11.55 55.24 16.03
C GLY A 222 -12.74 56.12 16.39
N ASP A 223 -12.85 56.43 17.68
CA ASP A 223 -13.66 57.53 18.20
C ASP A 223 -13.10 58.87 17.70
N ALA A 224 -13.92 59.62 16.97
CA ALA A 224 -14.07 61.09 17.00
C ALA A 224 -15.24 61.53 16.10
#